data_AF-A0A7W7IP07-F1
#
_entry.id   AF-A0A7W7IP07-F1
#
_cell.length_a   1.000
_cell.length_b   1.000
_cell.length_c   1.000
_cell.angle_alpha   90.00
_cell.angle_beta   90.00
_cell.angle_gamma   90.00
#
_symmetry.space_group_name_H-M   'P 1'
#
loop_
_entity.id
_entity.type
_entity.pdbx_description
1 polymer ?
#
loop_
_entity_poly.entity_id
_entity_poly.type
_entity_poly.pdbx_seq_one_letter_code
_entity_poly.pdbx_strand_id
1 'polypeptide(L)'
;MADGANTPATAAPTGVDAFEDYEDGLTAHARAMDDRTFTINFGPQHPAAHGVLRLVLDLDGEVVTRVDPHIGLLHRGTEKLMEARTYLQNIPYLDRLDYVAPMNQEHAFCLAIEKLLGVDVPYRAQLIRVLYSEIGRILSHLLNVTTQAMDVGALTPPLWGFEEREKLMVFYERACGARLHANYFRPGGVHQDLPMELVDDIGRWCLEFPAALADIESLVTENRIFKQRNVDIGVVSKDQAMAWGFSGVMVRGSDIAWDLRKSQPYECYADLEFDIAVGKNGDCWDRYLVRIEEMKQSVRIMEQCIHKLRNCPGEPVMVENNKVVPPRRGEMKRSMEALIHHFKLYTEGFKTPEGEVYASVEAPKGEFGVYVVSDGTNKPYRVKISAPGFRHLQAMDWINRGHMLADVSAILGSLDIVFGEVDR
;
A
#
# COMPACT_ATOMS: atom_id res chain seq x y z
N MET A 1 39.10 31.99 -97.28
CA MET A 1 37.74 31.90 -96.71
C MET A 1 37.81 30.88 -95.58
N ALA A 2 37.65 31.37 -94.34
CA ALA A 2 37.35 30.71 -93.05
C ALA A 2 37.96 29.30 -92.78
N ASP A 3 38.87 29.13 -91.81
CA ASP A 3 38.63 29.04 -90.34
C ASP A 3 37.53 28.02 -89.99
N GLY A 4 37.66 27.08 -89.06
CA GLY A 4 38.62 26.79 -88.00
C GLY A 4 38.09 25.57 -87.22
N ALA A 5 38.98 24.92 -86.46
CA ALA A 5 38.79 23.63 -85.80
C ALA A 5 37.50 23.47 -84.96
N ASN A 6 36.92 22.26 -84.96
CA ASN A 6 36.17 21.77 -83.81
C ASN A 6 36.37 20.26 -83.62
N THR A 7 37.26 19.94 -82.68
CA THR A 7 37.52 18.61 -82.11
C THR A 7 36.27 18.01 -81.43
N PRO A 8 36.12 16.68 -81.38
CA PRO A 8 35.01 16.04 -80.69
C PRO A 8 35.16 16.24 -79.18
N ALA A 9 34.12 16.77 -78.54
CA ALA A 9 34.08 16.92 -77.09
C ALA A 9 34.06 15.53 -76.43
N THR A 10 35.07 15.25 -75.63
CA THR A 10 35.11 14.12 -74.70
C THR A 10 34.01 14.29 -73.65
N ALA A 11 32.99 13.43 -73.68
CA ALA A 11 32.00 13.35 -72.63
C ALA A 11 32.67 12.84 -71.34
N ALA A 12 32.64 13.65 -70.29
CA ALA A 12 33.04 13.24 -68.94
C ALA A 12 32.08 12.16 -68.43
N PRO A 13 32.54 11.13 -67.70
CA PRO A 13 31.66 10.17 -67.06
C PRO A 13 31.10 10.83 -65.79
N THR A 14 29.96 11.49 -65.90
CA THR A 14 29.13 11.78 -64.71
C THR A 14 28.49 10.46 -64.31
N GLY A 15 29.20 9.69 -63.48
CA GLY A 15 28.59 8.63 -62.71
C GLY A 15 27.61 9.26 -61.74
N VAL A 16 26.33 9.20 -62.09
CA VAL A 16 25.24 9.34 -61.14
C VAL A 16 24.52 8.00 -61.23
N ASP A 17 24.84 7.10 -60.32
CA ASP A 17 24.11 5.84 -60.16
C ASP A 17 22.64 6.19 -59.90
N ALA A 18 21.75 5.80 -60.81
CA ALA A 18 20.31 6.10 -60.74
C ALA A 18 19.58 5.33 -59.62
N PHE A 19 20.32 4.85 -58.61
CA PHE A 19 19.84 4.02 -57.51
C PHE A 19 20.37 4.45 -56.13
N GLU A 20 21.14 5.54 -56.00
CA GLU A 20 21.55 6.08 -54.69
C GLU A 20 20.50 7.00 -54.04
N ASP A 21 19.56 7.58 -54.81
CA ASP A 21 18.48 8.44 -54.28
C ASP A 21 17.18 7.67 -53.99
N TYR A 22 17.27 6.50 -53.35
CA TYR A 22 16.11 5.85 -52.71
C TYR A 22 16.18 6.03 -51.19
N GLU A 23 16.54 7.23 -50.73
CA GLU A 23 16.27 7.66 -49.36
C GLU A 23 14.78 7.93 -49.20
N ASP A 24 14.10 7.01 -48.53
CA ASP A 24 12.78 7.14 -47.88
C ASP A 24 11.83 8.18 -48.48
N GLY A 25 10.85 7.69 -49.25
CA GLY A 25 9.73 8.46 -49.83
C GLY A 25 8.76 9.12 -48.82
N LEU A 26 9.23 9.43 -47.62
CA LEU A 26 8.52 10.20 -46.60
C LEU A 26 8.61 11.69 -46.96
N THR A 27 7.45 12.31 -47.17
CA THR A 27 7.35 13.77 -47.33
C THR A 27 7.91 14.50 -46.10
N ALA A 28 8.38 15.74 -46.26
CA ALA A 28 8.86 16.56 -45.12
C ALA A 28 7.80 16.72 -44.00
N HIS A 29 6.51 16.64 -44.34
CA HIS A 29 5.42 16.58 -43.37
C HIS A 29 5.36 15.23 -42.63
N ALA A 30 5.65 14.11 -43.29
CA ALA A 30 5.73 12.79 -42.64
C ALA A 30 6.94 12.70 -41.70
N ARG A 31 8.10 13.25 -42.09
CA ARG A 31 9.27 13.39 -41.18
C ARG A 31 8.96 14.28 -39.97
N ALA A 32 8.19 15.37 -40.16
CA ALA A 32 7.69 16.20 -39.06
C ALA A 32 6.49 15.61 -38.29
N MET A 33 5.97 14.45 -38.72
CA MET A 33 4.94 13.67 -38.03
C MET A 33 5.55 12.53 -37.22
N ASP A 34 6.72 12.02 -37.63
CA ASP A 34 7.50 11.00 -36.91
C ASP A 34 7.94 11.47 -35.51
N ASP A 35 8.27 12.76 -35.36
CA ASP A 35 8.64 13.34 -34.06
C ASP A 35 7.43 13.75 -33.18
N ARG A 36 6.19 13.47 -33.59
CA ARG A 36 5.00 13.91 -32.82
C ARG A 36 4.60 12.89 -31.77
N THR A 37 5.04 13.13 -30.54
CA THR A 37 4.49 12.48 -29.35
C THR A 37 3.02 12.86 -29.17
N PHE A 38 2.13 11.87 -29.01
CA PHE A 38 0.72 12.08 -28.71
C PHE A 38 0.50 12.12 -27.19
N THR A 39 0.03 13.24 -26.68
CA THR A 39 -0.32 13.35 -25.26
C THR A 39 -1.76 12.88 -25.03
N ILE A 40 -1.94 11.85 -24.21
CA ILE A 40 -3.25 11.34 -23.77
C ILE A 40 -3.43 11.61 -22.28
N ASN A 41 -4.59 12.14 -21.91
CA ASN A 41 -4.96 12.29 -20.51
C ASN A 41 -5.75 11.06 -20.06
N PHE A 42 -5.13 10.25 -19.21
CA PHE A 42 -5.74 9.08 -18.61
C PHE A 42 -6.30 9.45 -17.22
N GLY A 43 -7.63 9.52 -17.12
CA GLY A 43 -8.34 10.01 -15.93
C GLY A 43 -8.80 11.46 -16.03
N PRO A 44 -9.37 12.06 -14.97
CA PRO A 44 -9.33 11.63 -13.57
C PRO A 44 -10.28 10.49 -13.19
N GLN A 45 -11.23 10.16 -14.06
CA GLN A 45 -12.17 9.05 -13.88
C GLN A 45 -11.85 7.95 -14.91
N HIS A 46 -11.29 6.84 -14.46
CA HIS A 46 -11.05 5.66 -15.28
C HIS A 46 -11.13 4.40 -14.40
N PRO A 47 -11.71 3.27 -14.84
CA PRO A 47 -11.85 2.08 -14.01
C PRO A 47 -10.54 1.56 -13.39
N ALA A 48 -9.47 1.53 -14.18
CA ALA A 48 -8.13 1.11 -13.73
C ALA A 48 -7.45 2.12 -12.79
N ALA A 49 -7.88 3.39 -12.81
CA ALA A 49 -7.48 4.33 -11.79
C ALA A 49 -8.42 4.13 -10.59
N HIS A 50 -8.18 3.09 -9.79
CA HIS A 50 -8.97 2.77 -8.59
C HIS A 50 -8.97 3.93 -7.58
N GLY A 51 -9.89 4.88 -7.78
CA GLY A 51 -9.93 6.16 -7.10
C GLY A 51 -9.94 7.32 -8.10
N VAL A 52 -9.10 8.33 -7.86
CA VAL A 52 -9.00 9.53 -8.70
C VAL A 52 -7.53 9.80 -9.02
N LEU A 53 -7.13 9.48 -10.24
CA LEU A 53 -5.77 9.71 -10.73
C LEU A 53 -5.83 10.31 -12.13
N ARG A 54 -5.05 11.36 -12.36
CA ARG A 54 -4.85 11.93 -13.67
C ARG A 54 -3.42 11.66 -14.11
N LEU A 55 -3.23 10.73 -15.04
CA LEU A 55 -1.95 10.45 -15.68
C LEU A 55 -1.92 11.16 -17.04
N VAL A 56 -0.98 12.08 -17.23
CA VAL A 56 -0.70 12.65 -18.55
C VAL A 56 0.39 11.80 -19.18
N LEU A 57 0.03 11.04 -20.23
CA LEU A 57 0.91 10.10 -20.91
C LEU A 57 1.32 10.70 -22.24
N ASP A 58 2.62 10.70 -22.53
CA ASP A 58 3.13 10.98 -23.87
C ASP A 58 3.48 9.66 -24.55
N LEU A 59 2.83 9.41 -25.68
CA LEU A 59 2.94 8.17 -26.43
C LEU A 59 3.66 8.42 -27.76
N ASP A 60 4.55 7.49 -28.11
CA ASP A 60 5.05 7.30 -29.46
C ASP A 60 4.38 6.04 -30.03
N GLY A 61 3.34 6.24 -30.84
CA GLY A 61 2.41 5.17 -31.23
C GLY A 61 1.73 4.52 -30.01
N GLU A 62 2.11 3.29 -29.70
CA GLU A 62 1.62 2.52 -28.54
C GLU A 62 2.56 2.55 -27.33
N VAL A 63 3.81 3.00 -27.52
CA VAL A 63 4.87 2.96 -26.51
C VAL A 63 4.84 4.23 -25.67
N VAL A 64 4.89 4.06 -24.36
CA VAL A 64 4.91 5.16 -23.41
C VAL A 64 6.32 5.74 -23.30
N THR A 65 6.45 7.04 -23.57
CA THR A 65 7.73 7.78 -23.49
C THR A 65 7.87 8.57 -22.19
N ARG A 66 6.77 9.11 -21.68
CA ARG A 66 6.72 9.88 -20.42
C ARG A 66 5.37 9.70 -19.73
N VAL A 67 5.39 9.61 -18.41
CA VAL A 67 4.18 9.63 -17.57
C VAL A 67 4.30 10.73 -16.52
N ASP A 68 3.34 11.64 -16.48
CA ASP A 68 3.22 12.63 -15.41
C ASP A 68 1.97 12.36 -14.54
N PRO A 69 2.14 11.78 -13.34
CA PRO A 69 1.05 11.54 -12.42
C PRO A 69 0.65 12.80 -11.65
N HIS A 70 -0.44 13.44 -12.07
CA HIS A 70 -1.07 14.51 -11.32
C HIS A 70 -1.90 13.96 -10.16
N ILE A 71 -1.39 14.17 -8.95
CA ILE A 71 -2.02 13.82 -7.66
C ILE A 71 -2.59 15.06 -6.96
N GLY A 72 -3.19 14.88 -5.78
CA GLY A 72 -3.77 15.95 -4.96
C GLY A 72 -5.27 16.12 -5.14
N LEU A 73 -5.92 15.30 -5.98
CA LEU A 73 -7.37 15.36 -6.20
C LEU A 73 -8.15 14.92 -4.96
N LEU A 74 -7.54 14.09 -4.10
CA LEU A 74 -8.13 13.64 -2.83
C LEU A 74 -7.43 14.28 -1.62
N HIS A 75 -6.74 15.42 -1.81
CA HIS A 75 -6.06 16.09 -0.71
C HIS A 75 -7.06 16.73 0.26
N ARG A 76 -7.05 16.28 1.51
CA ARG A 76 -8.00 16.69 2.55
C ARG A 76 -7.38 17.55 3.65
N GLY A 77 -6.09 17.88 3.55
CA GLY A 77 -5.37 18.61 4.59
C GLY A 77 -5.32 17.86 5.91
N THR A 78 -5.16 16.53 5.86
CA THR A 78 -5.27 15.63 7.02
C THR A 78 -4.23 15.96 8.08
N GLU A 79 -2.98 16.15 7.67
CA GLU A 79 -1.89 16.54 8.58
C GLU A 79 -2.20 17.85 9.31
N LYS A 80 -2.80 18.82 8.61
CA LYS A 80 -3.17 20.12 9.20
C LYS A 80 -4.35 20.00 10.16
N LEU A 81 -5.32 19.16 9.81
CA LEU A 81 -6.47 18.85 10.65
C LEU A 81 -6.08 18.10 11.93
N MET A 82 -4.99 17.33 11.89
CA MET A 82 -4.45 16.62 13.05
C MET A 82 -3.80 17.58 14.06
N GLU A 83 -3.12 18.64 13.60
CA GLU A 83 -2.53 19.66 14.50
C GLU A 83 -3.58 20.38 15.36
N ALA A 84 -4.81 20.54 14.85
CA ALA A 84 -5.87 21.27 15.56
C ALA A 84 -6.56 20.45 16.66
N ARG A 85 -6.41 19.12 16.65
CA ARG A 85 -7.19 18.16 17.45
C ARG A 85 -6.31 17.36 18.41
N THR A 86 -6.93 16.74 19.41
CA THR A 86 -6.20 15.93 20.41
C THR A 86 -5.76 14.60 19.81
N TYR A 87 -4.78 13.95 20.45
CA TYR A 87 -4.27 12.63 20.02
C TYR A 87 -5.38 11.60 19.81
N LEU A 88 -6.34 11.48 20.74
CA LEU A 88 -7.44 10.52 20.63
C LEU A 88 -8.40 10.84 19.48
N GLN A 89 -8.64 12.13 19.22
CA GLN A 89 -9.49 12.60 18.12
C GLN A 89 -8.84 12.41 16.75
N ASN A 90 -7.52 12.22 16.71
CA ASN A 90 -6.75 12.07 15.48
C ASN A 90 -6.71 10.64 14.94
N ILE A 91 -6.96 9.62 15.77
CA ILE A 91 -6.94 8.21 15.35
C ILE A 91 -7.84 7.94 14.14
N PRO A 92 -9.11 8.41 14.09
CA PRO A 92 -10.00 8.16 12.95
C PRO A 92 -9.55 8.78 11.62
N TYR A 93 -8.58 9.69 11.63
CA TYR A 93 -8.02 10.22 10.38
C TYR A 93 -7.17 9.17 9.69
N LEU A 94 -6.48 8.32 10.45
CA LEU A 94 -5.58 7.31 9.91
C LEU A 94 -6.34 6.13 9.30
N ASP A 95 -7.45 5.75 9.91
CA ASP A 95 -8.45 4.82 9.35
C ASP A 95 -8.90 5.19 7.93
N ARG A 96 -8.79 6.47 7.56
CA ARG A 96 -9.30 7.03 6.30
C ARG A 96 -8.20 7.34 5.30
N LEU A 97 -6.93 7.12 5.64
CA LEU A 97 -5.81 7.26 4.70
C LEU A 97 -5.81 6.06 3.77
N ASP A 98 -5.37 4.91 4.28
CA ASP A 98 -5.57 3.63 3.61
C ASP A 98 -6.86 3.00 4.15
N TYR A 99 -7.95 3.21 3.41
CA TYR A 99 -9.26 2.70 3.78
C TYR A 99 -9.39 1.17 3.64
N VAL A 100 -8.37 0.48 3.12
CA VAL A 100 -8.39 -0.97 2.92
C VAL A 100 -7.80 -1.69 4.13
N ALA A 101 -6.74 -1.14 4.72
CA ALA A 101 -6.08 -1.65 5.93
C ALA A 101 -6.08 -0.62 7.08
N PRO A 102 -7.26 -0.17 7.56
CA PRO A 102 -7.39 0.94 8.51
C PRO A 102 -6.64 0.67 9.83
N MET A 103 -6.81 -0.52 10.42
CA MET A 103 -6.18 -0.86 11.70
C MET A 103 -4.65 -0.85 11.65
N ASN A 104 -4.03 -1.21 10.52
CA ASN A 104 -2.57 -1.14 10.35
C ASN A 104 -2.09 0.33 10.42
N GLN A 105 -2.90 1.27 9.92
CA GLN A 105 -2.62 2.71 10.00
C GLN A 105 -2.79 3.25 11.42
N GLU A 106 -3.84 2.83 12.13
CA GLU A 106 -4.03 3.15 13.56
C GLU A 106 -2.86 2.65 14.39
N HIS A 107 -2.38 1.45 14.09
CA HIS A 107 -1.31 0.79 14.82
C HIS A 107 -0.04 1.62 14.82
N ALA A 108 0.39 2.13 13.66
CA ALA A 108 1.59 2.96 13.54
C ALA A 108 1.54 4.21 14.42
N PHE A 109 0.38 4.84 14.51
CA PHE A 109 0.19 6.04 15.31
C PHE A 109 0.05 5.75 16.80
N CYS A 110 -0.61 4.66 17.16
CA CYS A 110 -0.63 4.20 18.55
C CYS A 110 0.78 3.89 19.03
N LEU A 111 1.59 3.18 18.22
CA LEU A 111 3.00 2.91 18.53
C LEU A 111 3.83 4.19 18.65
N ALA A 112 3.61 5.18 17.79
CA ALA A 112 4.30 6.47 17.89
C ALA A 112 3.99 7.18 19.22
N ILE A 113 2.71 7.20 19.62
CA ILE A 113 2.27 7.81 20.88
C ILE A 113 2.78 7.01 22.09
N GLU A 114 2.75 5.68 22.03
CA GLU A 114 3.21 4.78 23.11
C GLU A 114 4.71 4.91 23.35
N LYS A 115 5.51 4.97 22.27
CA LYS A 115 6.95 5.25 22.35
C LYS A 115 7.23 6.62 22.94
N LEU A 116 6.42 7.63 22.59
CA LEU A 116 6.55 8.98 23.11
C LEU A 116 6.20 9.04 24.62
N LEU A 117 5.17 8.31 25.05
CA LEU A 117 4.76 8.22 26.47
C LEU A 117 5.64 7.28 27.31
N GLY A 118 6.42 6.39 26.69
CA GLY A 118 7.20 5.36 27.38
C GLY A 118 6.32 4.33 28.10
N VAL A 119 5.19 3.94 27.48
CA VAL A 119 4.22 3.02 28.06
C VAL A 119 4.24 1.69 27.31
N ASP A 120 4.43 0.60 28.06
CA ASP A 120 4.36 -0.75 27.54
C ASP A 120 2.92 -1.27 27.49
N VAL A 121 2.52 -1.81 26.35
CA VAL A 121 1.18 -2.37 26.11
C VAL A 121 1.09 -3.80 26.64
N PRO A 122 -0.01 -4.23 27.28
CA PRO A 122 -0.17 -5.60 27.75
C PRO A 122 -0.06 -6.65 26.64
N TYR A 123 0.45 -7.84 26.96
CA TYR A 123 0.70 -8.92 25.99
C TYR A 123 -0.57 -9.36 25.25
N ARG A 124 -1.70 -9.53 25.95
CA ARG A 124 -2.99 -9.83 25.30
C ARG A 124 -3.39 -8.76 24.27
N ALA A 125 -3.18 -7.48 24.57
CA ALA A 125 -3.50 -6.39 23.66
C ALA A 125 -2.60 -6.40 22.41
N GLN A 126 -1.31 -6.72 22.58
CA GLN A 126 -0.38 -6.92 21.48
C GLN A 126 -0.82 -8.08 20.57
N LEU A 127 -1.22 -9.22 21.14
CA LEU A 127 -1.74 -10.37 20.35
C LEU A 127 -2.99 -10.00 19.54
N ILE A 128 -3.92 -9.24 20.13
CA ILE A 128 -5.12 -8.76 19.44
C ILE A 128 -4.75 -7.82 18.29
N ARG A 129 -3.80 -6.89 18.52
CA ARG A 129 -3.35 -5.95 17.50
C ARG A 129 -2.64 -6.64 16.35
N VAL A 130 -1.78 -7.61 16.63
CA VAL A 130 -1.14 -8.42 15.59
C VAL A 130 -2.17 -9.25 14.82
N LEU A 131 -3.12 -9.90 15.50
CA LEU A 131 -4.19 -10.66 14.86
C LEU A 131 -4.96 -9.79 13.85
N TYR A 132 -5.42 -8.60 14.27
CA TYR A 132 -6.16 -7.70 13.40
C TYR A 132 -5.29 -7.00 12.34
N SER A 133 -3.99 -6.80 12.61
CA SER A 133 -3.04 -6.28 11.61
C SER A 133 -2.82 -7.29 10.48
N GLU A 134 -2.81 -8.59 10.77
CA GLU A 134 -2.73 -9.64 9.74
C GLU A 134 -4.06 -9.85 9.03
N ILE A 135 -5.21 -9.70 9.69
CA ILE A 135 -6.51 -9.63 9.00
C ILE A 135 -6.53 -8.44 8.02
N GLY A 136 -6.08 -7.26 8.47
CA GLY A 136 -5.94 -6.07 7.62
C GLY A 136 -5.00 -6.31 6.42
N ARG A 137 -3.96 -7.13 6.60
CA ARG A 137 -3.06 -7.56 5.52
C ARG A 137 -3.77 -8.42 4.49
N ILE A 138 -4.52 -9.43 4.93
CA ILE A 138 -5.30 -10.27 4.02
C ILE A 138 -6.37 -9.45 3.29
N LEU A 139 -7.08 -8.55 3.99
CA LEU A 139 -8.05 -7.63 3.39
C LEU A 139 -7.44 -6.78 2.27
N SER A 140 -6.22 -6.27 2.46
CA SER A 140 -5.50 -5.47 1.47
C SER A 140 -5.02 -6.30 0.29
N HIS A 141 -4.40 -7.46 0.55
CA HIS A 141 -3.90 -8.32 -0.54
C HIS A 141 -5.03 -8.92 -1.36
N LEU A 142 -6.15 -9.32 -0.75
CA LEU A 142 -7.33 -9.80 -1.48
C LEU A 142 -7.88 -8.71 -2.40
N LEU A 143 -8.00 -7.47 -1.92
CA LEU A 143 -8.43 -6.37 -2.77
C LEU A 143 -7.44 -6.22 -3.93
N ASN A 144 -6.15 -6.04 -3.63
CA ASN A 144 -5.16 -5.74 -4.65
C ASN A 144 -5.01 -6.84 -5.70
N VAL A 145 -4.87 -8.10 -5.28
CA VAL A 145 -4.71 -9.23 -6.20
C VAL A 145 -5.92 -9.37 -7.11
N THR A 146 -7.13 -9.24 -6.55
CA THR A 146 -8.34 -9.41 -7.35
C THR A 146 -8.59 -8.21 -8.27
N THR A 147 -8.32 -6.98 -7.82
CA THR A 147 -8.50 -5.79 -8.63
C THR A 147 -7.43 -5.68 -9.73
N GLN A 148 -6.17 -6.06 -9.45
CA GLN A 148 -5.14 -6.19 -10.48
C GLN A 148 -5.57 -7.21 -11.55
N ALA A 149 -6.16 -8.34 -11.15
CA ALA A 149 -6.70 -9.31 -12.10
C ALA A 149 -7.85 -8.71 -12.94
N MET A 150 -8.73 -7.92 -12.32
CA MET A 150 -9.82 -7.20 -13.00
C MET A 150 -9.30 -6.19 -14.03
N ASP A 151 -8.27 -5.42 -13.68
CA ASP A 151 -7.67 -4.40 -14.56
C ASP A 151 -6.96 -5.01 -15.78
N VAL A 152 -6.50 -6.26 -15.67
CA VAL A 152 -5.96 -7.04 -16.78
C VAL A 152 -7.07 -7.76 -17.57
N GLY A 153 -8.29 -7.86 -17.02
CA GLY A 153 -9.49 -8.33 -17.70
C GLY A 153 -10.21 -9.53 -17.06
N ALA A 154 -9.72 -10.06 -15.93
CA ALA A 154 -10.33 -11.20 -15.25
C ALA A 154 -11.39 -10.75 -14.22
N LEU A 155 -12.67 -10.97 -14.53
CA LEU A 155 -13.80 -10.49 -13.71
C LEU A 155 -14.23 -11.43 -12.58
N THR A 156 -13.88 -12.71 -12.66
CA THR A 156 -14.29 -13.74 -11.67
C THR A 156 -13.54 -13.64 -10.33
N PRO A 157 -12.21 -13.45 -10.28
CA PRO A 157 -11.47 -13.42 -9.01
C PRO A 157 -11.99 -12.38 -7.98
N PRO A 158 -12.36 -11.13 -8.37
CA PRO A 158 -12.97 -10.18 -7.44
C PRO A 158 -14.21 -10.70 -6.71
N LEU A 159 -15.09 -11.43 -7.40
CA LEU A 159 -16.33 -11.90 -6.81
C LEU A 159 -16.05 -12.96 -5.73
N TRP A 160 -15.10 -13.86 -5.96
CA TRP A 160 -14.68 -14.87 -4.98
C TRP A 160 -13.90 -14.24 -3.82
N GLY A 161 -12.94 -13.37 -4.11
CA GLY A 161 -12.15 -12.71 -3.07
C GLY A 161 -12.97 -11.77 -2.19
N PHE A 162 -14.03 -11.13 -2.74
CA PHE A 162 -14.87 -10.21 -1.97
C PHE A 162 -15.82 -10.95 -1.01
N GLU A 163 -16.16 -12.21 -1.27
CA GLU A 163 -16.89 -13.03 -0.30
C GLU A 163 -16.05 -13.26 0.96
N GLU A 164 -14.80 -13.67 0.82
CA GLU A 164 -13.86 -13.82 1.95
C GLU A 164 -13.59 -12.49 2.64
N ARG A 165 -13.47 -11.41 1.86
CA ARG A 165 -13.32 -10.05 2.38
C ARG A 165 -14.52 -9.63 3.24
N GLU A 166 -15.73 -10.01 2.86
CA GLU A 166 -16.94 -9.72 3.62
C GLU A 166 -16.95 -10.46 4.96
N LYS A 167 -16.55 -11.74 4.99
CA LYS A 167 -16.41 -12.52 6.23
C LYS A 167 -15.45 -11.83 7.20
N LEU A 168 -14.31 -11.33 6.71
CA LEU A 168 -13.36 -10.57 7.50
C LEU A 168 -13.93 -9.22 8.01
N MET A 169 -14.73 -8.52 7.20
CA MET A 169 -15.41 -7.30 7.66
C MET A 169 -16.45 -7.55 8.75
N VAL A 170 -17.10 -8.71 8.76
CA VAL A 170 -17.99 -9.11 9.86
C VAL A 170 -17.20 -9.28 11.17
N PHE A 171 -15.93 -9.74 11.10
CA PHE A 171 -15.06 -9.79 12.28
C PHE A 171 -14.65 -8.39 12.78
N TYR A 172 -14.51 -7.41 11.88
CA TYR A 172 -14.35 -6.00 12.26
C TYR A 172 -15.61 -5.50 12.97
N GLU A 173 -16.77 -5.72 12.37
CA GLU A 173 -18.05 -5.29 12.93
C GLU A 173 -18.30 -5.87 14.33
N ARG A 174 -17.98 -7.15 14.54
CA ARG A 174 -18.15 -7.78 15.85
C ARG A 174 -17.18 -7.28 16.92
N ALA A 175 -16.01 -6.77 16.54
CA ALA A 175 -15.05 -6.21 17.49
C ALA A 175 -15.30 -4.74 17.83
N CYS A 176 -15.61 -3.90 16.84
CA CYS A 176 -15.70 -2.46 17.02
C CYS A 176 -17.08 -1.85 16.68
N GLY A 177 -17.98 -2.62 16.08
CA GLY A 177 -19.30 -2.16 15.62
C GLY A 177 -19.29 -1.48 14.25
N ALA A 178 -18.16 -1.48 13.54
CA ALA A 178 -18.01 -0.87 12.22
C ALA A 178 -17.29 -1.83 11.26
N ARG A 179 -17.66 -1.80 9.99
CA ARG A 179 -17.14 -2.73 8.97
C ARG A 179 -15.78 -2.36 8.36
N LEU A 180 -15.42 -1.08 8.39
CA LEU A 180 -14.19 -0.55 7.80
C LEU A 180 -13.43 0.31 8.81
N HIS A 181 -13.90 1.54 9.05
CA HIS A 181 -13.26 2.47 9.98
C HIS A 181 -13.56 2.07 11.43
N ALA A 182 -12.59 1.43 12.07
CA ALA A 182 -12.80 0.71 13.31
C ALA A 182 -12.60 1.56 14.56
N ASN A 183 -11.66 2.53 14.55
CA ASN A 183 -11.31 3.32 15.73
C ASN A 183 -11.02 2.45 16.96
N TYR A 184 -10.41 1.28 16.72
CA TYR A 184 -10.35 0.16 17.66
C TYR A 184 -9.02 0.13 18.40
N PHE A 185 -7.91 0.36 17.70
CA PHE A 185 -6.62 0.53 18.33
C PHE A 185 -6.56 1.90 18.99
N ARG A 186 -6.13 1.91 20.26
CA ARG A 186 -6.00 3.13 21.06
C ARG A 186 -4.61 3.16 21.69
N PRO A 187 -4.04 4.35 21.91
CA PRO A 187 -2.83 4.47 22.71
C PRO A 187 -3.03 3.78 24.07
N GLY A 188 -2.16 2.84 24.41
CA GLY A 188 -2.27 2.00 25.61
C GLY A 188 -3.02 0.68 25.41
N GLY A 189 -3.18 0.19 24.17
CA GLY A 189 -3.73 -1.13 23.85
C GLY A 189 -4.93 -1.11 22.91
N VAL A 190 -6.02 -1.73 23.32
CA VAL A 190 -7.21 -1.93 22.48
C VAL A 190 -8.46 -1.41 23.21
N HIS A 191 -9.40 -0.80 22.48
CA HIS A 191 -10.57 -0.16 23.11
C HIS A 191 -11.47 -1.14 23.89
N GLN A 192 -11.74 -2.32 23.33
CA GLN A 192 -12.61 -3.34 23.91
C GLN A 192 -12.01 -4.72 23.67
N ASP A 193 -12.18 -5.64 24.63
CA ASP A 193 -11.70 -7.02 24.50
C ASP A 193 -12.56 -7.82 23.51
N LEU A 194 -11.98 -8.86 22.93
CA LEU A 194 -12.67 -9.76 22.02
C LEU A 194 -13.47 -10.82 22.80
N PRO A 195 -14.73 -11.09 22.41
CA PRO A 195 -15.44 -12.25 22.93
C PRO A 195 -14.77 -13.55 22.43
N MET A 196 -14.71 -14.58 23.27
CA MET A 196 -14.04 -15.85 22.91
C MET A 196 -14.68 -16.53 21.69
N GLU A 197 -16.00 -16.41 21.53
CA GLU A 197 -16.73 -16.90 20.36
C GLU A 197 -16.17 -16.32 19.05
N LEU A 198 -15.77 -15.05 19.04
CA LEU A 198 -15.18 -14.43 17.85
C LEU A 198 -13.80 -15.00 17.54
N VAL A 199 -13.01 -15.30 18.56
CA VAL A 199 -11.69 -15.95 18.37
C VAL A 199 -11.86 -17.34 17.75
N ASP A 200 -12.88 -18.09 18.17
CA ASP A 200 -13.20 -19.40 17.60
C ASP A 200 -13.70 -19.29 16.15
N ASP A 201 -14.48 -18.26 15.83
CA ASP A 201 -14.97 -18.00 14.48
C ASP A 201 -13.85 -17.63 13.51
N ILE A 202 -12.90 -16.79 13.95
CA ILE A 202 -11.70 -16.46 13.17
C ILE A 202 -10.86 -17.73 12.97
N GLY A 203 -10.75 -18.59 13.99
CA GLY A 203 -10.05 -19.87 13.88
C GLY A 203 -10.67 -20.82 12.85
N ARG A 204 -12.00 -20.87 12.76
CA ARG A 204 -12.69 -21.65 11.71
C ARG A 204 -12.41 -21.09 10.33
N TRP A 205 -12.47 -19.77 10.17
CA TRP A 205 -12.17 -19.11 8.90
C TRP A 205 -10.73 -19.36 8.43
N CYS A 206 -9.75 -19.38 9.35
CA CYS A 206 -8.35 -19.68 9.01
C CYS A 206 -8.16 -21.08 8.38
N LEU A 207 -9.01 -22.05 8.74
CA LEU A 207 -8.96 -23.41 8.19
C LEU A 207 -9.61 -23.50 6.79
N GLU A 208 -10.61 -22.66 6.52
CA GLU A 208 -11.36 -22.65 5.26
C GLU A 208 -10.68 -21.79 4.18
N PHE A 209 -10.08 -20.66 4.57
CA PHE A 209 -9.52 -19.68 3.65
C PHE A 209 -8.41 -20.23 2.71
N PRO A 210 -7.49 -21.12 3.13
CA PRO A 210 -6.49 -21.68 2.22
C PRO A 210 -7.08 -22.41 1.02
N ALA A 211 -8.26 -23.02 1.16
CA ALA A 211 -8.96 -23.66 0.04
C ALA A 211 -9.50 -22.62 -0.94
N ALA A 212 -10.14 -21.55 -0.45
CA ALA A 212 -10.61 -20.45 -1.28
C ALA A 212 -9.45 -19.72 -2.00
N LEU A 213 -8.31 -19.56 -1.33
CA LEU A 213 -7.10 -19.00 -1.93
C LEU A 213 -6.54 -19.90 -3.03
N ALA A 214 -6.53 -21.22 -2.82
CA ALA A 214 -6.10 -22.19 -3.82
C ALA A 214 -6.97 -22.17 -5.09
N ASP A 215 -8.30 -21.96 -4.95
CA ASP A 215 -9.20 -21.81 -6.08
C ASP A 215 -8.88 -20.54 -6.90
N ILE A 216 -8.57 -19.42 -6.23
CA ILE A 216 -8.13 -18.17 -6.89
C ILE A 216 -6.77 -18.39 -7.58
N GLU A 217 -5.83 -19.06 -6.92
CA GLU A 217 -4.51 -19.38 -7.48
C GLU A 217 -4.62 -20.26 -8.71
N SER A 218 -5.48 -21.28 -8.71
CA SER A 218 -5.71 -22.18 -9.84
C SER A 218 -6.16 -21.40 -11.09
N LEU A 219 -7.03 -20.41 -10.92
CA LEU A 219 -7.56 -19.62 -12.03
C LEU A 219 -6.55 -18.59 -12.58
N VAL A 220 -5.78 -17.96 -11.71
CA VAL A 220 -4.91 -16.82 -12.06
C VAL A 220 -3.46 -17.24 -12.29
N THR A 221 -2.92 -18.10 -11.42
CA THR A 221 -1.48 -18.39 -11.37
C THR A 221 -1.03 -19.22 -12.56
N GLU A 222 -1.82 -20.17 -13.04
CA GLU A 222 -1.47 -20.99 -14.19
C GLU A 222 -1.87 -20.37 -15.53
N ASN A 223 -2.62 -19.27 -15.50
CA ASN A 223 -3.17 -18.63 -16.69
C ASN A 223 -2.07 -17.99 -17.55
N ARG A 224 -1.96 -18.46 -18.80
CA ARG A 224 -1.01 -17.95 -19.79
C ARG A 224 -1.18 -16.45 -20.07
N ILE A 225 -2.42 -15.97 -20.20
CA ILE A 225 -2.70 -14.56 -20.54
C ILE A 225 -2.24 -13.66 -19.40
N PHE A 226 -2.52 -14.06 -18.16
CA PHE A 226 -2.13 -13.29 -16.99
C PHE A 226 -0.60 -13.25 -16.81
N LYS A 227 0.10 -14.35 -17.11
CA LYS A 227 1.58 -14.36 -17.17
C LYS A 227 2.11 -13.45 -18.26
N GLN A 228 1.57 -13.52 -19.47
CA GLN A 228 1.98 -12.65 -20.60
C GLN A 228 1.82 -11.15 -20.29
N ARG A 229 0.89 -10.79 -19.41
CA ARG A 229 0.60 -9.40 -19.01
C ARG A 229 1.32 -8.92 -17.74
N ASN A 230 2.10 -9.77 -17.08
CA ASN A 230 2.79 -9.40 -15.83
C ASN A 230 4.27 -9.80 -15.78
N VAL A 231 4.67 -10.83 -16.53
CA VAL A 231 6.08 -11.25 -16.64
C VAL A 231 6.83 -10.23 -17.49
N ASP A 232 8.03 -9.86 -17.06
CA ASP A 232 8.90 -8.86 -17.70
C ASP A 232 8.32 -7.43 -17.80
N ILE A 233 7.23 -7.14 -17.09
CA ILE A 233 6.59 -5.82 -17.07
C ILE A 233 6.91 -5.10 -15.76
N GLY A 234 7.32 -3.83 -15.87
CA GLY A 234 7.60 -2.96 -14.73
C GLY A 234 8.75 -3.46 -13.86
N VAL A 235 9.82 -3.97 -14.47
CA VAL A 235 10.97 -4.57 -13.80
C VAL A 235 11.71 -3.52 -12.95
N VAL A 236 11.92 -3.83 -11.67
CA VAL A 236 12.67 -2.97 -10.75
C VAL A 236 13.89 -3.71 -10.22
N SER A 237 15.09 -3.16 -10.48
CA SER A 237 16.33 -3.72 -9.91
C SER A 237 16.50 -3.37 -8.43
N LYS A 238 17.34 -4.13 -7.73
CA LYS A 238 17.68 -3.92 -6.31
C LYS A 238 18.16 -2.51 -6.02
N ASP A 239 19.12 -2.04 -6.81
CA ASP A 239 19.76 -0.74 -6.62
C ASP A 239 18.75 0.40 -6.83
N GLN A 240 17.86 0.25 -7.81
CA GLN A 240 16.78 1.20 -8.05
C GLN A 240 15.76 1.20 -6.90
N ALA A 241 15.32 0.02 -6.44
CA ALA A 241 14.38 -0.07 -5.32
C ALA A 241 14.90 0.67 -4.07
N MET A 242 16.20 0.54 -3.77
CA MET A 242 16.83 1.24 -2.65
C MET A 242 17.02 2.74 -2.92
N ALA A 243 17.47 3.13 -4.12
CA ALA A 243 17.71 4.53 -4.46
C ALA A 243 16.43 5.38 -4.44
N TRP A 244 15.30 4.81 -4.87
CA TRP A 244 14.00 5.48 -4.87
C TRP A 244 13.23 5.32 -3.55
N GLY A 245 13.81 4.61 -2.56
CA GLY A 245 13.23 4.45 -1.22
C GLY A 245 11.94 3.63 -1.21
N PHE A 246 11.80 2.65 -2.10
CA PHE A 246 10.68 1.71 -2.07
C PHE A 246 10.66 0.91 -0.76
N SER A 247 9.49 0.40 -0.43
CA SER A 247 9.26 -0.44 0.75
C SER A 247 8.23 -1.53 0.45
N GLY A 248 8.15 -2.52 1.34
CA GLY A 248 7.15 -3.59 1.27
C GLY A 248 7.38 -4.59 0.14
N VAL A 249 6.26 -4.98 -0.48
CA VAL A 249 6.21 -5.94 -1.59
C VAL A 249 7.09 -5.50 -2.76
N MET A 250 7.25 -4.19 -2.99
CA MET A 250 8.11 -3.67 -4.05
C MET A 250 9.58 -4.04 -3.85
N VAL A 251 10.06 -3.99 -2.60
CA VAL A 251 11.44 -4.35 -2.25
C VAL A 251 11.62 -5.86 -2.24
N ARG A 252 10.63 -6.59 -1.68
CA ARG A 252 10.65 -8.06 -1.64
C ARG A 252 10.55 -8.70 -3.02
N GLY A 253 9.79 -8.11 -3.95
CA GLY A 253 9.71 -8.56 -5.34
C GLY A 253 11.04 -8.45 -6.08
N SER A 254 11.86 -7.45 -5.75
CA SER A 254 13.19 -7.21 -6.32
C SER A 254 14.32 -8.01 -5.66
N ASP A 255 14.02 -9.12 -4.98
CA ASP A 255 15.01 -10.00 -4.33
C ASP A 255 15.79 -9.33 -3.16
N ILE A 256 15.10 -8.52 -2.36
CA ILE A 256 15.59 -7.96 -1.10
C ILE A 256 14.74 -8.48 0.05
N ALA A 257 15.33 -9.32 0.90
CA ALA A 257 14.67 -9.90 2.08
C ALA A 257 14.54 -8.87 3.22
N TRP A 258 13.71 -7.84 3.02
CA TRP A 258 13.44 -6.79 3.99
C TRP A 258 11.96 -6.80 4.44
N ASP A 259 11.77 -6.94 5.75
CA ASP A 259 10.46 -6.87 6.42
C ASP A 259 10.68 -6.29 7.82
N LEU A 260 9.94 -5.23 8.17
CA LEU A 260 10.06 -4.59 9.49
C LEU A 260 9.66 -5.54 10.62
N ARG A 261 8.74 -6.48 10.38
CA ARG A 261 8.28 -7.43 11.42
C ARG A 261 9.38 -8.37 11.90
N LYS A 262 10.40 -8.65 11.07
CA LYS A 262 11.59 -9.43 11.48
C LYS A 262 12.79 -8.58 11.81
N SER A 263 13.05 -7.54 11.03
CA SER A 263 14.25 -6.71 11.19
C SER A 263 14.16 -5.77 12.40
N GLN A 264 12.99 -5.19 12.64
CA GLN A 264 12.68 -4.29 13.75
C GLN A 264 11.33 -4.69 14.37
N PRO A 265 11.26 -5.88 15.02
CA PRO A 265 10.01 -6.41 15.52
C PRO A 265 9.38 -5.43 16.51
N TYR A 266 8.10 -5.14 16.27
CA TYR A 266 7.24 -4.42 17.19
C TYR A 266 6.22 -5.39 17.79
N GLU A 267 5.69 -5.05 18.97
CA GLU A 267 4.74 -5.90 19.71
C GLU A 267 5.25 -7.35 19.87
N CYS A 268 4.40 -8.35 19.57
CA CYS A 268 4.70 -9.76 19.73
C CYS A 268 5.16 -10.46 18.44
N TYR A 269 5.53 -9.73 17.38
CA TYR A 269 6.04 -10.34 16.14
C TYR A 269 7.33 -11.15 16.35
N ALA A 270 8.12 -10.82 17.36
CA ALA A 270 9.33 -11.55 17.72
C ALA A 270 9.06 -13.00 18.18
N ASP A 271 7.88 -13.25 18.74
CA ASP A 271 7.51 -14.57 19.28
C ASP A 271 6.79 -15.46 18.25
N LEU A 272 6.59 -14.97 17.03
CA LEU A 272 5.77 -15.60 15.99
C LEU A 272 6.68 -16.15 14.87
N GLU A 273 6.37 -17.35 14.41
CA GLU A 273 7.13 -18.03 13.36
C GLU A 273 6.46 -17.86 12.01
N PHE A 274 7.12 -17.13 11.10
CA PHE A 274 6.68 -16.98 9.72
C PHE A 274 7.88 -16.78 8.79
N ASP A 275 7.67 -17.00 7.49
CA ASP A 275 8.71 -16.86 6.47
C ASP A 275 8.48 -15.59 5.63
N ILE A 276 9.55 -15.00 5.11
CA ILE A 276 9.47 -13.82 4.24
C ILE A 276 9.50 -14.31 2.80
N ALA A 277 8.46 -13.98 2.03
CA ALA A 277 8.41 -14.24 0.59
C ALA A 277 9.29 -13.24 -0.17
N VAL A 278 10.08 -13.73 -1.12
CA VAL A 278 11.04 -12.94 -1.90
C VAL A 278 10.92 -13.32 -3.38
N GLY A 279 10.78 -12.32 -4.25
CA GLY A 279 10.79 -12.46 -5.71
C GLY A 279 12.23 -12.54 -6.26
N LYS A 280 12.41 -12.81 -7.55
CA LYS A 280 13.74 -12.95 -8.17
C LYS A 280 14.05 -11.88 -9.22
N ASN A 281 13.05 -11.54 -10.02
CA ASN A 281 13.19 -10.72 -11.21
C ASN A 281 12.76 -9.27 -10.96
N GLY A 282 11.88 -9.02 -9.98
CA GLY A 282 11.38 -7.67 -9.68
C GLY A 282 10.26 -7.20 -10.59
N ASP A 283 9.61 -8.10 -11.32
CA ASP A 283 8.49 -7.84 -12.23
C ASP A 283 7.14 -7.80 -11.48
N CYS A 284 6.07 -7.44 -12.21
CA CYS A 284 4.71 -7.42 -11.66
C CYS A 284 4.25 -8.81 -11.21
N TRP A 285 4.74 -9.87 -11.88
CA TRP A 285 4.41 -11.26 -11.58
C TRP A 285 4.97 -11.73 -10.23
N ASP A 286 6.24 -11.46 -9.95
CA ASP A 286 6.85 -11.79 -8.66
C ASP A 286 6.17 -11.06 -7.50
N ARG A 287 5.77 -9.80 -7.71
CA ARG A 287 5.00 -9.04 -6.70
C ARG A 287 3.62 -9.65 -6.43
N TYR A 288 2.96 -10.19 -7.46
CA TYR A 288 1.72 -10.93 -7.30
C TYR A 288 1.96 -12.19 -6.45
N LEU A 289 2.97 -12.99 -6.77
CA LEU A 289 3.30 -14.21 -6.02
C LEU A 289 3.68 -13.92 -4.56
N VAL A 290 4.45 -12.86 -4.31
CA VAL A 290 4.80 -12.43 -2.94
C VAL A 290 3.54 -12.13 -2.12
N ARG A 291 2.52 -11.47 -2.70
CA ARG A 291 1.26 -11.18 -2.00
C ARG A 291 0.45 -12.43 -1.71
N ILE A 292 0.41 -13.37 -2.65
CA ILE A 292 -0.22 -14.68 -2.45
C ILE A 292 0.44 -15.42 -1.28
N GLU A 293 1.77 -15.49 -1.26
CA GLU A 293 2.51 -16.15 -0.19
C GLU A 293 2.37 -15.39 1.14
N GLU A 294 2.37 -14.06 1.14
CA GLU A 294 2.11 -13.25 2.34
C GLU A 294 0.72 -13.53 2.94
N MET A 295 -0.30 -13.80 2.12
CA MET A 295 -1.61 -14.24 2.65
C MET A 295 -1.53 -15.60 3.36
N LYS A 296 -0.79 -16.57 2.80
CA LYS A 296 -0.56 -17.87 3.46
C LYS A 296 0.18 -17.72 4.79
N GLN A 297 1.23 -16.89 4.80
CA GLN A 297 1.99 -16.61 6.03
C GLN A 297 1.14 -15.84 7.05
N SER A 298 0.27 -14.93 6.61
CA SER A 298 -0.67 -14.21 7.49
C SER A 298 -1.61 -15.18 8.20
N VAL A 299 -2.17 -16.16 7.49
CA VAL A 299 -3.01 -17.22 8.10
C VAL A 299 -2.23 -18.01 9.15
N ARG A 300 -0.99 -18.40 8.85
CA ARG A 300 -0.11 -19.09 9.81
C ARG A 300 0.16 -18.26 11.07
N ILE A 301 0.33 -16.95 10.93
CA ILE A 301 0.48 -16.03 12.06
C ILE A 301 -0.83 -15.96 12.86
N MET A 302 -1.98 -15.84 12.19
CA MET A 302 -3.28 -15.77 12.84
C MET A 302 -3.57 -17.04 13.67
N GLU A 303 -3.27 -18.22 13.16
CA GLU A 303 -3.41 -19.49 13.89
C GLU A 303 -2.57 -19.51 15.18
N GLN A 304 -1.32 -19.04 15.12
CA GLN A 304 -0.45 -18.93 16.29
C GLN A 304 -0.97 -17.92 17.30
N CYS A 305 -1.44 -16.76 16.84
CA CYS A 305 -2.06 -15.74 17.69
C CYS A 305 -3.30 -16.29 18.40
N ILE A 306 -4.16 -17.04 17.70
CA ILE A 306 -5.35 -17.68 18.28
C ILE A 306 -4.97 -18.70 19.34
N HIS A 307 -3.99 -19.56 19.07
CA HIS A 307 -3.51 -20.54 20.06
C HIS A 307 -2.98 -19.84 21.33
N LYS A 308 -2.21 -18.77 21.17
CA LYS A 308 -1.70 -17.97 22.30
C LYS A 308 -2.81 -17.22 23.04
N LEU A 309 -3.77 -16.63 22.32
CA LEU A 309 -4.93 -15.92 22.91
C LEU A 309 -5.83 -16.84 23.75
N ARG A 310 -5.98 -18.10 23.34
CA ARG A 310 -6.69 -19.13 24.12
C ARG A 310 -5.98 -19.48 25.43
N ASN A 311 -4.65 -19.37 25.47
CA ASN A 311 -3.84 -19.67 26.65
C ASN A 311 -3.70 -18.49 27.63
N CYS A 312 -4.09 -17.27 27.23
CA CYS A 312 -4.08 -16.06 28.06
C CYS A 312 -5.51 -15.52 28.31
N PRO A 313 -6.46 -16.30 28.88
CA PRO A 313 -7.80 -15.79 29.16
C PRO A 313 -7.76 -14.81 30.34
N GLY A 314 -8.27 -13.60 30.13
CA GLY A 314 -8.52 -12.62 31.21
C GLY A 314 -7.39 -11.64 31.53
N GLU A 315 -6.28 -11.68 30.80
CA GLU A 315 -5.27 -10.62 30.85
C GLU A 315 -5.87 -9.25 30.44
N PRO A 316 -5.35 -8.12 30.97
CA PRO A 316 -5.86 -6.81 30.61
C PRO A 316 -5.56 -6.47 29.14
N VAL A 317 -6.54 -5.94 28.41
CA VAL A 317 -6.39 -5.44 27.02
C VAL A 317 -5.99 -3.97 26.93
N MET A 318 -5.91 -3.30 28.06
CA MET A 318 -5.48 -1.91 28.16
C MET A 318 -4.52 -1.75 29.32
N VAL A 319 -3.62 -0.78 29.21
CA VAL A 319 -2.71 -0.38 30.29
C VAL A 319 -3.54 0.11 31.49
N GLU A 320 -3.15 -0.28 32.70
CA GLU A 320 -3.85 0.09 33.95
C GLU A 320 -3.66 1.58 34.34
N ASN A 321 -2.90 2.34 33.55
CA ASN A 321 -2.67 3.75 33.77
C ASN A 321 -3.86 4.58 33.28
N ASN A 322 -4.77 4.86 34.22
CA ASN A 322 -5.98 5.68 34.02
C ASN A 322 -5.72 7.14 33.60
N LYS A 323 -4.45 7.59 33.51
CA LYS A 323 -4.08 8.91 32.96
C LYS A 323 -3.94 8.93 31.44
N VAL A 324 -3.76 7.76 30.82
CA VAL A 324 -3.62 7.60 29.37
C VAL A 324 -4.85 6.90 28.80
N VAL A 325 -5.25 5.81 29.45
CA VAL A 325 -6.39 4.98 29.05
C VAL A 325 -7.62 5.37 29.89
N PRO A 326 -8.83 5.42 29.30
CA PRO A 326 -10.04 5.63 30.08
C PRO A 326 -10.35 4.43 31.00
N PRO A 327 -10.79 4.66 32.24
CA PRO A 327 -11.14 3.57 33.15
C PRO A 327 -12.38 2.81 32.69
N ARG A 328 -12.53 1.56 33.15
CA ARG A 328 -13.68 0.72 32.80
C ARG A 328 -14.99 1.35 33.30
N ARG A 329 -16.07 1.21 32.51
CA ARG A 329 -17.38 1.81 32.85
C ARG A 329 -17.95 1.35 34.20
N GLY A 330 -17.65 0.12 34.63
CA GLY A 330 -18.07 -0.38 35.94
C GLY A 330 -17.39 0.33 37.11
N GLU A 331 -16.11 0.68 36.95
CA GLU A 331 -15.31 1.38 37.96
C GLU A 331 -15.59 2.89 37.94
N MET A 332 -15.72 3.48 36.76
CA MET A 332 -16.05 4.91 36.55
C MET A 332 -17.33 5.33 37.30
N LYS A 333 -18.33 4.43 37.40
CA LYS A 333 -19.59 4.70 38.11
C LYS A 333 -19.49 4.58 39.63
N ARG A 334 -18.38 4.04 40.16
CA ARG A 334 -18.21 3.74 41.59
C ARG A 334 -17.10 4.56 42.24
N SER A 335 -15.99 4.79 41.55
CA SER A 335 -14.84 5.57 42.05
C SER A 335 -14.92 7.02 41.55
N MET A 336 -14.63 7.95 42.46
CA MET A 336 -14.52 9.37 42.14
C MET A 336 -13.31 9.65 41.26
N GLU A 337 -12.16 9.02 41.54
CA GLU A 337 -10.93 9.17 40.76
C GLU A 337 -11.14 8.70 39.31
N ALA A 338 -11.77 7.54 39.13
CA ALA A 338 -12.07 7.02 37.79
C ALA A 338 -12.99 7.97 37.01
N LEU A 339 -13.96 8.60 37.66
CA LEU A 339 -14.82 9.60 37.02
C LEU A 339 -14.04 10.86 36.64
N ILE A 340 -13.14 11.35 37.50
CA ILE A 340 -12.28 12.51 37.22
C ILE A 340 -11.38 12.22 36.01
N HIS A 341 -10.73 11.05 35.99
CA HIS A 341 -9.87 10.63 34.89
C HIS A 341 -10.63 10.51 33.58
N HIS A 342 -11.80 9.86 33.59
CA HIS A 342 -12.67 9.77 32.42
C HIS A 342 -13.07 11.17 31.91
N PHE A 343 -13.49 12.07 32.81
CA PHE A 343 -13.89 13.42 32.43
C PHE A 343 -12.73 14.19 31.78
N LYS A 344 -11.53 14.19 32.39
CA LYS A 344 -10.36 14.89 31.84
C LYS A 344 -9.90 14.30 30.51
N LEU A 345 -9.86 12.98 30.37
CA LEU A 345 -9.42 12.32 29.13
C LEU A 345 -10.31 12.64 27.92
N TYR A 346 -11.62 12.72 28.11
CA TYR A 346 -12.54 13.01 27.00
C TYR A 346 -12.78 14.50 26.73
N THR A 347 -12.40 15.39 27.65
CA THR A 347 -12.53 16.85 27.48
C THR A 347 -11.20 17.50 27.10
N GLU A 348 -10.18 17.36 27.96
CA GLU A 348 -8.83 17.88 27.73
C GLU A 348 -8.00 16.90 26.88
N GLY A 349 -8.07 15.60 27.15
CA GLY A 349 -7.13 14.62 26.59
C GLY A 349 -5.88 14.44 27.45
N PHE A 350 -5.13 13.38 27.17
CA PHE A 350 -3.84 13.16 27.85
C PHE A 350 -2.76 14.08 27.27
N LYS A 351 -1.81 14.47 28.12
CA LYS A 351 -0.63 15.24 27.72
C LYS A 351 0.52 14.29 27.45
N THR A 352 1.27 14.60 26.42
CA THR A 352 2.47 13.91 25.99
C THR A 352 3.70 14.72 26.40
N PRO A 353 4.85 14.11 26.74
CA PRO A 353 6.08 14.86 26.94
C PRO A 353 6.52 15.59 25.67
N GLU A 354 7.38 16.61 25.83
CA GLU A 354 8.02 17.29 24.71
C GLU A 354 9.01 16.35 24.03
N GLY A 355 8.96 16.26 22.70
CA GLY A 355 9.86 15.38 21.95
C GLY A 355 9.40 15.08 20.53
N GLU A 356 10.25 14.37 19.81
CA GLU A 356 9.99 13.87 18.45
C GLU A 356 10.16 12.35 18.41
N VAL A 357 9.23 11.67 17.75
CA VAL A 357 9.27 10.21 17.60
C VAL A 357 8.86 9.85 16.18
N TYR A 358 9.64 8.95 15.57
CA TYR A 358 9.27 8.22 14.37
C TYR A 358 8.95 6.78 14.74
N ALA A 359 7.77 6.30 14.37
CA ALA A 359 7.42 4.89 14.42
C ALA A 359 6.95 4.44 13.05
N SER A 360 7.41 3.28 12.63
CA SER A 360 6.96 2.63 11.40
C SER A 360 6.42 1.23 11.69
N VAL A 361 5.51 0.79 10.83
CA VAL A 361 4.96 -0.57 10.80
C VAL A 361 5.05 -1.09 9.38
N GLU A 362 5.11 -2.41 9.25
CA GLU A 362 4.96 -3.07 7.96
C GLU A 362 3.46 -3.11 7.60
N ALA A 363 2.94 -2.04 7.00
CA ALA A 363 1.61 -2.06 6.40
C ALA A 363 1.61 -3.03 5.19
N PRO A 364 0.44 -3.48 4.72
CA PRO A 364 0.37 -4.42 3.59
C PRO A 364 0.95 -3.85 2.29
N LYS A 365 0.91 -2.52 2.15
CA LYS A 365 1.50 -1.77 1.04
C LYS A 365 3.01 -1.57 1.20
N GLY A 366 3.52 -1.60 2.43
CA GLY A 366 4.94 -1.44 2.75
C GLY A 366 5.16 -0.68 4.05
N GLU A 367 6.32 -0.03 4.18
CA GLU A 367 6.65 0.77 5.37
C GLU A 367 5.72 1.98 5.47
N PHE A 368 4.81 1.94 6.44
CA PHE A 368 4.02 3.08 6.83
C PHE A 368 4.59 3.69 8.10
N GLY A 369 4.99 4.97 8.00
CA GLY A 369 5.66 5.68 9.08
C GLY A 369 4.88 6.90 9.55
N VAL A 370 4.89 7.13 10.85
CA VAL A 370 4.33 8.33 11.48
C VAL A 370 5.45 9.03 12.24
N TYR A 371 5.72 10.27 11.86
CA TYR A 371 6.59 11.19 12.58
C TYR A 371 5.74 12.17 13.37
N VAL A 372 5.81 12.11 14.70
CA VAL A 372 5.05 12.95 15.62
C VAL A 372 6.01 13.88 16.36
N VAL A 373 5.70 15.17 16.36
CA VAL A 373 6.36 16.19 17.18
C VAL A 373 5.35 16.67 18.23
N SER A 374 5.77 16.65 19.50
CA SER A 374 4.99 17.04 20.67
C SER A 374 5.66 18.23 21.35
N ASP A 375 4.87 19.26 21.66
CA ASP A 375 5.25 20.47 22.41
C ASP A 375 4.83 20.40 23.89
N GLY A 376 4.58 19.19 24.42
CA GLY A 376 4.16 19.02 25.81
C GLY A 376 2.66 19.18 26.03
N THR A 377 1.90 19.52 24.97
CA THR A 377 0.45 19.74 25.07
C THR A 377 -0.35 18.44 24.85
N ASN A 378 -1.68 18.57 24.83
CA ASN A 378 -2.64 17.49 24.55
C ASN A 378 -2.90 17.28 23.04
N LYS A 379 -2.26 18.08 22.19
CA LYS A 379 -2.37 18.04 20.74
C LYS A 379 -0.98 17.80 20.15
N PRO A 380 -0.85 17.06 19.05
CA PRO A 380 0.42 16.98 18.37
C PRO A 380 0.74 18.34 17.73
N TYR A 381 1.96 18.82 17.93
CA TYR A 381 2.44 20.04 17.28
C TYR A 381 2.53 19.85 15.77
N ARG A 382 3.06 18.70 15.35
CA ARG A 382 3.13 18.29 13.95
C ARG A 382 3.00 16.78 13.85
N VAL A 383 2.22 16.31 12.88
CA VAL A 383 2.21 14.90 12.46
C VAL A 383 2.54 14.86 10.98
N LYS A 384 3.63 14.19 10.63
CA LYS A 384 4.00 13.90 9.25
C LYS A 384 3.81 12.42 8.99
N ILE A 385 3.07 12.11 7.93
CA ILE A 385 2.80 10.75 7.52
C ILE A 385 3.73 10.40 6.34
N SER A 386 4.45 9.29 6.48
CA SER A 386 5.26 8.69 5.44
C SER A 386 4.51 7.49 4.87
N ALA A 387 3.75 7.70 3.78
CA ALA A 387 3.02 6.62 3.13
C ALA A 387 3.85 5.92 2.04
N PRO A 388 3.76 4.58 1.95
CA PRO A 388 4.48 3.79 0.95
C PRO A 388 4.04 4.14 -0.48
N GLY A 389 2.73 4.24 -0.74
CA GLY A 389 2.20 4.48 -2.09
C GLY A 389 2.67 5.79 -2.74
N PHE A 390 3.05 6.80 -1.94
CA PHE A 390 3.61 8.05 -2.49
C PHE A 390 5.04 7.87 -3.00
N ARG A 391 5.87 7.07 -2.31
CA ARG A 391 7.22 6.75 -2.79
C ARG A 391 7.14 5.87 -4.05
N HIS A 392 6.19 4.93 -4.06
CA HIS A 392 5.94 4.07 -5.22
C HIS A 392 5.51 4.88 -6.46
N LEU A 393 4.59 5.83 -6.30
CA LEU A 393 4.06 6.62 -7.41
C LEU A 393 5.10 7.58 -8.02
N GLN A 394 6.10 8.00 -7.25
CA GLN A 394 7.20 8.84 -7.76
C GLN A 394 7.94 8.18 -8.93
N ALA A 395 8.05 6.86 -8.92
CA ALA A 395 8.75 6.09 -9.95
C ALA A 395 7.88 5.73 -11.15
N MET A 396 6.61 6.17 -11.19
CA MET A 396 5.67 5.80 -12.25
C MET A 396 6.20 6.18 -13.64
N ASP A 397 6.85 7.33 -13.80
CA ASP A 397 7.45 7.73 -15.08
C ASP A 397 8.50 6.72 -15.55
N TRP A 398 9.49 6.44 -14.70
CA TRP A 398 10.58 5.54 -15.06
C TRP A 398 10.11 4.09 -15.27
N ILE A 399 9.18 3.58 -14.45
CA ILE A 399 8.69 2.19 -14.56
C ILE A 399 7.87 1.97 -15.83
N ASN A 400 7.16 2.97 -16.34
CA ASN A 400 6.31 2.83 -17.52
C ASN A 400 7.03 3.14 -18.85
N ARG A 401 8.22 3.74 -18.83
CA ARG A 401 8.97 4.06 -20.05
C ARG A 401 9.30 2.80 -20.85
N GLY A 402 8.95 2.81 -22.13
CA GLY A 402 9.20 1.69 -23.04
C GLY A 402 8.16 0.57 -22.97
N HIS A 403 7.15 0.69 -22.10
CA HIS A 403 6.02 -0.24 -22.05
C HIS A 403 4.84 0.25 -22.90
N MET A 404 3.91 -0.66 -23.20
CA MET A 404 2.69 -0.31 -23.94
C MET A 404 1.66 0.36 -23.04
N LEU A 405 0.74 1.13 -23.63
CA LEU A 405 -0.37 1.75 -22.89
C LEU A 405 -1.17 0.74 -22.04
N ALA A 406 -1.33 -0.50 -22.54
CA ALA A 406 -2.04 -1.55 -21.82
C ALA A 406 -1.29 -2.03 -20.56
N ASP A 407 0.04 -1.93 -20.53
CA ASP A 407 0.84 -2.38 -19.39
C ASP A 407 0.81 -1.37 -18.24
N VAL A 408 0.47 -0.11 -18.53
CA VAL A 408 0.31 0.94 -17.51
C VAL A 408 -0.71 0.55 -16.44
N SER A 409 -1.82 -0.10 -16.83
CA SER A 409 -2.82 -0.58 -15.85
C SER A 409 -2.28 -1.74 -15.00
N ALA A 410 -1.52 -2.66 -15.60
CA ALA A 410 -0.90 -3.77 -14.87
C ALA A 410 0.15 -3.27 -13.87
N ILE A 411 0.98 -2.30 -14.28
CA ILE A 411 1.97 -1.63 -13.43
C ILE A 411 1.26 -0.91 -12.27
N LEU A 412 0.21 -0.14 -12.56
CA LEU A 412 -0.55 0.59 -11.55
C LEU A 412 -1.17 -0.37 -10.51
N GLY A 413 -1.80 -1.46 -10.97
CA GLY A 413 -2.33 -2.50 -10.08
C GLY A 413 -1.23 -3.21 -9.29
N SER A 414 -0.05 -3.42 -9.87
CA SER A 414 1.06 -4.07 -9.17
C SER A 414 1.62 -3.24 -8.00
N LEU A 415 1.46 -1.92 -8.01
CA LEU A 415 1.96 -1.00 -6.98
C LEU A 415 1.03 -0.92 -5.76
N ASP A 416 -0.22 -1.38 -5.88
CA ASP A 416 -1.24 -1.34 -4.81
C ASP A 416 -1.47 0.06 -4.22
N ILE A 417 -1.82 1.04 -5.07
CA ILE A 417 -1.94 2.43 -4.66
C ILE A 417 -3.35 2.75 -4.17
N VAL A 418 -3.44 3.37 -3.00
CA VAL A 418 -4.67 3.98 -2.49
C VAL A 418 -4.47 5.48 -2.36
N PHE A 419 -5.23 6.27 -3.12
CA PHE A 419 -5.00 7.73 -3.18
C PHE A 419 -5.25 8.45 -1.86
N GLY A 420 -6.00 7.86 -0.93
CA GLY A 420 -6.20 8.45 0.40
C GLY A 420 -4.92 8.57 1.22
N GLU A 421 -3.96 7.64 1.06
CA GLU A 421 -2.63 7.72 1.69
C GLU A 421 -1.60 8.49 0.86
N VAL A 422 -1.85 8.68 -0.44
CA VAL A 422 -1.01 9.51 -1.34
C VAL A 422 -1.38 11.00 -1.20
N ASP A 423 -2.64 11.33 -0.99
CA ASP A 423 -3.12 12.72 -0.90
C ASP A 423 -3.46 13.11 0.56
N ARG A 424 -2.46 13.01 1.45
CA ARG A 424 -2.62 13.31 2.89
C ARG A 424 -2.89 14.78 3.18
#